data_AF-A0A9P5MM16-F1
#
_entry.id   AF-A0A9P5MM16-F1
#
_cell.length_a   1.000
_cell.length_b   1.000
_cell.length_c   1.000
_cell.angle_alpha   90.00
_cell.angle_beta   90.00
_cell.angle_gamma   90.00
#
_symmetry.space_group_name_H-M   'P 1'
#
loop_
_entity.id
_entity.type
_entity.pdbx_description
1 polymer ?
#
loop_
_entity_poly.entity_id
_entity_poly.type
_entity_poly.pdbx_seq_one_letter_code
_entity_poly.pdbx_strand_id
1 'polypeptide(L)'
;SSVDKSEALFSMYLDRADEDDKKITKRWKGECDAILIFTGLFSAALAVLISVSIQGLQPGPQDASAFYLGNIYHLLANSTTSQPTPSDPPKFSAPKSAVLVNSLWFLSLLMSLTGAFLAVFIQQWAQSYLQATGERHCPKDQARIRIFRADGLDKLDLNRVTRAVPILIHVSLFLFFSGLPVFLFNVNRTVFNVAVTWLGLCVVGYTCFTFMPIFYPNSPYYSPLS
;
A
#
# COMPACT_ATOMS: atom_id res chain seq x y z
N SER A 1 38.86 -40.34 17.59
CA SER A 1 37.92 -40.78 16.54
C SER A 1 36.50 -40.22 16.73
N SER A 2 35.94 -40.18 17.95
CA SER A 2 34.60 -39.59 18.20
C SER A 2 34.53 -38.07 18.07
N VAL A 3 35.59 -37.35 18.44
CA VAL A 3 35.67 -35.87 18.36
C VAL A 3 35.61 -35.37 16.92
N ASP A 4 36.31 -36.05 16.01
CA ASP A 4 36.41 -35.72 14.57
C ASP A 4 35.06 -35.89 13.83
N LYS A 5 34.27 -36.90 14.21
CA LYS A 5 32.91 -37.09 13.67
C LYS A 5 31.93 -36.00 14.11
N SER A 6 32.09 -35.48 15.33
CA SER A 6 31.24 -34.41 15.85
C SER A 6 31.50 -33.10 15.07
N GLU A 7 32.77 -32.76 14.85
CA GLU A 7 33.13 -31.56 14.08
C GLU A 7 32.65 -31.63 12.62
N ALA A 8 32.75 -32.79 11.99
CA ALA A 8 32.22 -33.01 10.63
C ALA A 8 30.68 -32.90 10.55
N LEU A 9 29.95 -33.38 11.58
CA LEU A 9 28.50 -33.21 11.65
C LEU A 9 28.11 -31.74 11.89
N PHE A 10 28.87 -31.02 12.72
CA PHE A 10 28.67 -29.59 12.96
C PHE A 10 28.94 -28.74 11.71
N SER A 11 30.01 -29.04 10.95
CA SER A 11 30.30 -28.32 9.70
C SER A 11 29.22 -28.57 8.64
N MET A 12 28.77 -29.81 8.48
CA MET A 12 27.67 -30.16 7.56
C MET A 12 26.35 -29.48 7.96
N TYR A 13 26.04 -29.40 9.26
CA TYR A 13 24.87 -28.67 9.75
C TYR A 13 24.96 -27.15 9.48
N LEU A 14 26.14 -26.55 9.73
CA LEU A 14 26.36 -25.12 9.51
C LEU A 14 26.25 -24.74 8.03
N ASP A 15 26.83 -25.56 7.14
CA ASP A 15 26.76 -25.37 5.70
C ASP A 15 25.30 -25.45 5.22
N ARG A 16 24.55 -26.44 5.71
CA ARG A 16 23.13 -26.56 5.37
C ARG A 16 22.29 -25.40 5.90
N ALA A 17 22.54 -24.94 7.11
CA ALA A 17 21.85 -23.80 7.70
C ALA A 17 22.13 -22.49 6.93
N ASP A 18 23.35 -22.30 6.42
CA ASP A 18 23.70 -21.13 5.60
C ASP A 18 23.01 -21.17 4.22
N GLU A 19 22.92 -22.34 3.58
CA GLU A 19 22.15 -22.51 2.34
C GLU A 19 20.67 -22.16 2.52
N ASP A 20 20.06 -22.64 3.61
CA ASP A 20 18.63 -22.45 3.85
C ASP A 20 18.32 -21.00 4.25
N ASP A 21 19.18 -20.33 5.03
CA ASP A 21 19.07 -18.89 5.31
C ASP A 21 19.19 -18.05 4.03
N LYS A 22 20.16 -18.35 3.16
CA LYS A 22 20.30 -17.67 1.86
C LYS A 22 19.05 -17.83 0.98
N LYS A 23 18.41 -19.01 0.96
CA LYS A 23 17.17 -19.24 0.22
C LYS A 23 16.01 -18.42 0.79
N ILE A 24 15.83 -18.43 2.12
CA ILE A 24 14.77 -17.68 2.79
C ILE A 24 14.94 -16.18 2.53
N THR A 25 16.16 -15.64 2.68
CA THR A 25 16.44 -14.23 2.42
C THR A 25 16.20 -13.84 0.97
N LYS A 26 16.58 -14.69 0.00
CA LYS A 26 16.28 -14.43 -1.43
C LYS A 26 14.79 -14.36 -1.70
N ARG A 27 13.99 -15.27 -1.12
CA ARG A 27 12.53 -15.25 -1.26
C ARG A 27 11.92 -13.98 -0.65
N TRP A 28 12.30 -13.64 0.58
CA TRP A 28 11.81 -12.44 1.27
C TRP A 28 12.19 -11.17 0.53
N LYS A 29 13.40 -11.12 -0.03
CA LYS A 29 13.83 -10.00 -0.88
C LYS A 29 12.92 -9.85 -2.09
N GLY A 30 12.63 -10.94 -2.81
CA GLY A 30 11.74 -10.92 -3.97
C GLY A 30 10.32 -10.48 -3.64
N GLU A 31 9.76 -10.95 -2.53
CA GLU A 31 8.45 -10.52 -2.04
C GLU A 31 8.43 -9.03 -1.68
N CYS A 32 9.45 -8.54 -0.97
CA CYS A 32 9.57 -7.12 -0.62
C CYS A 32 9.78 -6.23 -1.86
N ASP A 33 10.60 -6.66 -2.83
CA ASP A 33 10.84 -5.92 -4.08
C ASP A 33 9.53 -5.79 -4.89
N ALA A 34 8.72 -6.87 -4.95
CA ALA A 34 7.42 -6.82 -5.59
C ALA A 34 6.46 -5.82 -4.90
N ILE A 35 6.45 -5.81 -3.56
CA ILE A 35 5.66 -4.86 -2.77
C ILE A 35 6.13 -3.42 -3.01
N LEU A 36 7.44 -3.17 -3.06
CA LEU A 36 8.03 -1.85 -3.32
C LEU A 36 7.65 -1.31 -4.70
N ILE A 37 7.76 -2.14 -5.74
CA ILE A 37 7.34 -1.79 -7.10
C ILE A 37 5.84 -1.47 -7.13
N PHE A 38 5.04 -2.34 -6.51
CA PHE A 38 3.58 -2.15 -6.43
C PHE A 38 3.22 -0.85 -5.70
N THR A 39 3.79 -0.60 -4.53
CA THR A 39 3.56 0.63 -3.76
C THR A 39 3.99 1.87 -4.54
N GLY A 40 5.12 1.82 -5.25
CA GLY A 40 5.57 2.93 -6.09
C GLY A 40 4.57 3.28 -7.20
N LEU A 41 4.10 2.27 -7.94
CA LEU A 41 3.10 2.42 -9.00
C LEU A 41 1.76 2.93 -8.45
N PHE A 42 1.32 2.35 -7.33
CA PHE A 42 0.07 2.71 -6.67
C PHE A 42 0.13 4.14 -6.11
N SER A 43 1.24 4.54 -5.49
CA SER A 43 1.47 5.90 -5.00
C SER A 43 1.47 6.92 -6.14
N ALA A 44 2.11 6.60 -7.27
CA ALA A 44 2.09 7.47 -8.46
C ALA A 44 0.66 7.67 -9.00
N ALA A 45 -0.11 6.59 -9.15
CA ALA A 45 -1.50 6.65 -9.59
C ALA A 45 -2.38 7.46 -8.60
N LEU A 46 -2.20 7.23 -7.30
CA LEU A 46 -2.89 7.99 -6.25
C LEU A 46 -2.51 9.47 -6.27
N ALA A 47 -1.23 9.82 -6.45
CA ALA A 47 -0.76 11.20 -6.50
C ALA A 47 -1.42 11.98 -7.64
N VAL A 48 -1.58 11.36 -8.81
CA VAL A 48 -2.31 11.96 -9.94
C VAL A 48 -3.78 12.19 -9.58
N LEU A 49 -4.46 11.19 -9.00
CA LEU A 49 -5.87 11.31 -8.63
C LEU A 49 -6.09 12.36 -7.52
N ILE A 50 -5.23 12.38 -6.51
CA ILE A 50 -5.23 13.38 -5.43
C ILE A 50 -4.99 14.77 -6.01
N SER A 51 -4.04 14.94 -6.93
CA SER A 51 -3.77 16.23 -7.57
C SER A 51 -4.99 16.79 -8.31
N VAL A 52 -5.75 15.92 -8.99
CA VAL A 52 -7.02 16.32 -9.63
C VAL A 52 -8.11 16.60 -8.60
N SER A 53 -8.21 15.79 -7.54
CA SER A 53 -9.27 15.92 -6.54
C SER A 53 -9.14 17.15 -5.64
N ILE A 54 -7.91 17.55 -5.29
CA ILE A 54 -7.63 18.75 -4.49
C ILE A 54 -8.10 20.02 -5.21
N GLN A 55 -8.12 20.04 -6.54
CA GLN A 55 -8.66 21.18 -7.30
C GLN A 55 -10.15 21.40 -7.00
N GLY A 56 -10.90 20.34 -6.65
CA GLY A 56 -12.29 20.46 -6.21
C GLY A 56 -12.47 20.87 -4.74
N LEU A 57 -11.37 20.97 -3.97
CA LEU A 57 -11.34 21.41 -2.57
C LEU A 57 -10.89 22.86 -2.41
N GLN A 58 -10.46 23.53 -3.47
CA GLN A 58 -10.09 24.94 -3.46
C GLN A 58 -11.06 25.72 -4.35
N PRO A 59 -11.44 26.95 -3.98
CA PRO A 59 -12.17 27.82 -4.88
C PRO A 59 -11.30 28.05 -6.12
N GLY A 60 -11.85 27.77 -7.31
CA GLY A 60 -11.14 28.05 -8.54
C GLY A 60 -10.89 29.56 -8.65
N PRO A 61 -9.77 30.02 -9.23
CA PRO A 61 -9.60 31.44 -9.54
C PRO A 61 -10.75 31.98 -10.40
N GLN A 62 -11.43 31.09 -11.13
CA GLN A 62 -12.62 31.40 -11.91
C GLN A 62 -13.87 31.67 -11.06
N ASP A 63 -14.04 31.03 -9.89
CA ASP A 63 -15.25 31.18 -9.06
C ASP A 63 -15.33 32.56 -8.41
N ALA A 64 -14.20 33.06 -7.91
CA ALA A 64 -14.09 34.43 -7.44
C ALA A 64 -14.34 35.41 -8.59
N SER A 65 -13.74 35.18 -9.76
CA SER A 65 -13.93 36.04 -10.92
C SER A 65 -15.38 36.07 -11.42
N ALA A 66 -16.08 34.92 -11.44
CA ALA A 66 -17.47 34.80 -11.84
C ALA A 66 -18.42 35.46 -10.83
N PHE A 67 -18.11 35.37 -9.53
CA PHE A 67 -18.83 36.11 -8.50
C PHE A 67 -18.70 37.63 -8.68
N TYR A 68 -17.48 38.14 -8.93
CA TYR A 68 -17.29 39.57 -9.22
C TYR A 68 -17.97 39.98 -10.54
N LEU A 69 -17.89 39.17 -11.59
CA LEU A 69 -18.55 39.44 -12.87
C LEU A 69 -20.09 39.46 -12.74
N GLY A 70 -20.66 38.54 -11.97
CA GLY A 70 -22.09 38.52 -11.67
C GLY A 70 -22.54 39.77 -10.90
N ASN A 71 -21.75 40.21 -9.93
CA ASN A 71 -22.02 41.46 -9.21
C ASN A 71 -21.92 42.69 -10.12
N ILE A 72 -20.91 42.76 -11.00
CA ILE A 72 -20.75 43.85 -11.97
C ILE A 72 -21.92 43.86 -12.97
N TYR A 73 -22.37 42.69 -13.44
CA TYR A 73 -23.53 42.60 -14.33
C TYR A 73 -24.81 43.09 -13.63
N HIS A 74 -25.04 42.69 -12.38
CA HIS A 74 -26.19 43.13 -11.59
C HIS A 74 -26.17 44.64 -11.31
N LEU A 75 -24.98 45.20 -11.04
CA LEU A 75 -24.74 46.64 -10.91
C LEU A 75 -25.06 47.41 -12.20
N LEU A 76 -24.65 46.88 -13.34
CA LEU A 76 -24.88 47.51 -14.65
C LEU A 76 -26.36 47.42 -15.06
N ALA A 77 -27.00 46.29 -14.77
CA ALA A 77 -28.40 46.03 -15.08
C ALA A 77 -29.38 46.78 -14.17
N ASN A 78 -29.01 47.07 -12.92
CA ASN A 78 -29.89 47.72 -11.94
C ASN A 78 -29.41 49.15 -11.61
N SER A 79 -29.32 49.99 -12.64
CA SER A 79 -28.69 51.31 -12.64
C SER A 79 -29.40 52.38 -11.78
N THR A 80 -30.44 52.02 -11.02
CA THR A 80 -31.30 52.94 -10.25
C THR A 80 -31.20 52.80 -8.74
N THR A 81 -30.47 51.81 -8.20
CA THR A 81 -30.41 51.61 -6.74
C THR A 81 -29.08 52.10 -6.16
N SER A 82 -29.20 52.87 -5.07
CA SER A 82 -28.12 53.37 -4.21
C SER A 82 -26.99 52.36 -4.00
N GLN A 83 -25.75 52.87 -4.16
CA GLN A 83 -24.45 52.25 -3.89
C GLN A 83 -24.52 50.96 -3.04
N PRO A 84 -24.21 49.78 -3.61
CA PRO A 84 -24.31 48.54 -2.86
C PRO A 84 -23.21 48.48 -1.80
N THR A 85 -23.57 48.01 -0.61
CA THR A 85 -22.62 47.53 0.38
C THR A 85 -21.76 46.41 -0.23
N PRO A 86 -20.44 46.37 0.03
CA PRO A 86 -19.59 45.29 -0.46
C PRO A 86 -20.04 43.99 0.21
N SER A 87 -20.76 43.17 -0.54
CA SER A 87 -21.08 41.81 -0.13
C SER A 87 -19.81 40.96 -0.25
N ASP A 88 -19.31 40.48 0.88
CA ASP A 88 -18.19 39.54 0.91
C ASP A 88 -18.52 38.31 0.04
N PRO A 89 -17.53 37.78 -0.71
CA PRO A 89 -17.72 36.55 -1.45
C PRO A 89 -18.16 35.43 -0.49
N PRO A 90 -19.09 34.56 -0.90
CA PRO A 90 -19.51 33.44 -0.07
C PRO A 90 -18.27 32.64 0.34
N LYS A 91 -18.11 32.42 1.65
CA LYS A 91 -17.01 31.61 2.19
C LYS A 91 -17.08 30.24 1.53
N PHE A 92 -16.08 29.92 0.72
CA PHE A 92 -16.01 28.65 0.02
C PHE A 92 -16.08 27.50 1.05
N SER A 93 -17.08 26.64 0.90
CA SER A 93 -17.25 25.46 1.72
C SER A 93 -17.13 24.24 0.83
N ALA A 94 -16.04 23.49 0.99
CA ALA A 94 -15.80 22.29 0.21
C ALA A 94 -16.91 21.25 0.45
N PRO A 95 -17.36 20.52 -0.58
CA PRO A 95 -18.31 19.43 -0.42
C PRO A 95 -17.79 18.40 0.59
N LYS A 96 -18.60 18.02 1.58
CA LYS A 96 -18.22 17.01 2.59
C LYS A 96 -17.75 15.70 1.96
N SER A 97 -18.35 15.32 0.82
CA SER A 97 -17.95 14.15 0.02
C SER A 97 -16.53 14.28 -0.53
N ALA A 98 -16.15 15.44 -1.05
CA ALA A 98 -14.82 15.69 -1.59
C ALA A 98 -13.75 15.63 -0.47
N VAL A 99 -14.05 16.19 0.70
CA VAL A 99 -13.16 16.12 1.86
C VAL A 99 -12.94 14.67 2.29
N LEU A 100 -14.01 13.88 2.42
CA LEU A 100 -13.92 12.47 2.80
C LEU A 100 -13.11 11.65 1.79
N VAL A 101 -13.35 11.83 0.48
CA VAL A 101 -12.59 11.12 -0.57
C VAL A 101 -11.11 11.44 -0.51
N ASN A 102 -10.76 12.73 -0.39
CA ASN A 102 -9.36 13.14 -0.30
C ASN A 102 -8.71 12.56 0.97
N SER A 103 -9.38 12.63 2.13
CA SER A 103 -8.87 12.03 3.37
C SER A 103 -8.66 10.52 3.24
N LEU A 104 -9.59 9.79 2.61
CA LEU A 104 -9.46 8.35 2.37
C LEU A 104 -8.28 8.03 1.45
N TRP A 105 -8.10 8.80 0.38
CA TRP A 105 -6.99 8.61 -0.56
C TRP A 105 -5.63 8.95 0.06
N PHE A 106 -5.53 10.05 0.81
CA PHE A 106 -4.33 10.36 1.58
C PHE A 106 -4.00 9.26 2.59
N LEU A 107 -5.00 8.75 3.31
CA LEU A 107 -4.80 7.66 4.26
C LEU A 107 -4.36 6.37 3.56
N SER A 108 -4.94 6.07 2.39
CA SER A 108 -4.50 4.93 1.58
C SER A 108 -3.05 5.07 1.12
N LEU A 109 -2.63 6.27 0.69
CA LEU A 109 -1.26 6.55 0.28
C LEU A 109 -0.29 6.35 1.44
N LEU A 110 -0.61 6.91 2.61
CA LEU A 110 0.21 6.79 3.82
C LEU A 110 0.36 5.34 4.26
N MET A 111 -0.75 4.57 4.33
CA MET A 111 -0.72 3.16 4.69
C MET A 111 0.13 2.32 3.71
N SER A 112 0.04 2.61 2.42
CA SER A 112 0.87 1.93 1.40
C SER A 112 2.35 2.24 1.60
N LEU A 113 2.68 3.52 1.84
CA LEU A 113 4.05 3.96 2.06
C LEU A 113 4.64 3.39 3.35
N THR A 114 3.86 3.30 4.42
CA THR A 114 4.27 2.62 5.66
C THR A 114 4.55 1.14 5.40
N GLY A 115 3.72 0.47 4.61
CA GLY A 115 3.96 -0.92 4.17
C GLY A 115 5.28 -1.08 3.42
N ALA A 116 5.58 -0.19 2.47
CA ALA A 116 6.85 -0.20 1.75
C ALA A 116 8.05 0.11 2.67
N PHE A 117 7.91 1.06 3.60
CA PHE A 117 8.96 1.36 4.57
C PHE A 117 9.28 0.13 5.44
N LEU A 118 8.26 -0.58 5.92
CA LEU A 118 8.41 -1.83 6.65
C LEU A 118 9.04 -2.93 5.78
N ALA A 119 8.72 -3.02 4.48
CA ALA A 119 9.35 -3.96 3.55
C ALA A 119 10.86 -3.69 3.39
N VAL A 120 11.26 -2.42 3.25
CA VAL A 120 12.67 -2.01 3.22
C VAL A 120 13.36 -2.36 4.53
N PHE A 121 12.71 -2.12 5.67
CA PHE A 121 13.25 -2.46 6.98
C PHE A 121 13.52 -3.97 7.10
N ILE A 122 12.60 -4.82 6.64
CA ILE A 122 12.78 -6.29 6.60
C ILE A 122 13.98 -6.66 5.71
N GLN A 123 14.10 -6.05 4.53
CA GLN A 123 15.23 -6.30 3.63
C GLN A 123 16.57 -5.90 4.25
N GLN A 124 16.64 -4.74 4.90
CA GLN A 124 17.85 -4.26 5.57
C GLN A 124 18.26 -5.20 6.71
N TRP A 125 17.29 -5.58 7.56
CA TRP A 125 17.54 -6.53 8.64
C TRP A 125 18.04 -7.88 8.11
N ALA A 126 17.41 -8.42 7.06
CA ALA A 126 17.80 -9.70 6.48
C ALA A 126 19.21 -9.65 5.86
N GLN A 127 19.61 -8.54 5.25
CA GLN A 127 20.97 -8.35 4.74
C GLN A 127 22.00 -8.23 5.87
N SER A 128 21.70 -7.44 6.90
CA SER A 128 22.58 -7.34 8.08
C SER A 128 22.75 -8.68 8.80
N TYR A 129 21.69 -9.51 8.84
CA TYR A 129 21.76 -10.87 9.38
C TYR A 129 22.73 -11.76 8.58
N LEU A 130 22.62 -11.78 7.26
CA LEU A 130 23.52 -12.56 6.41
C LEU A 130 24.98 -12.11 6.54
N GLN A 131 25.23 -10.80 6.52
CA GLN A 131 26.59 -10.25 6.68
C GLN A 131 27.21 -10.64 8.02
N ALA A 132 26.46 -10.50 9.12
CA ALA A 132 26.93 -10.87 10.45
C ALA A 132 27.24 -12.37 10.61
N THR A 133 26.60 -13.23 9.78
CA THR A 133 26.75 -14.68 9.85
C THR A 133 27.89 -15.18 8.94
N GLY A 134 28.22 -14.46 7.86
CA GLY A 134 29.24 -14.84 6.89
C GLY A 134 30.69 -14.49 7.23
N GLU A 135 30.96 -13.53 8.13
CA GLU A 135 32.33 -13.01 8.38
C GLU A 135 33.13 -13.71 9.49
N ARG A 136 32.57 -14.60 10.32
CA ARG A 136 33.29 -15.12 11.52
C ARG A 136 33.74 -16.58 11.40
N HIS A 137 35.06 -16.76 11.41
CA HIS A 137 35.82 -18.02 11.27
C HIS A 137 35.70 -19.04 12.43
N CYS A 138 34.90 -18.79 13.48
CA CYS A 138 34.85 -19.68 14.66
C CYS A 138 33.45 -20.30 14.86
N PRO A 139 33.26 -21.62 14.59
CA PRO A 139 31.94 -22.25 14.48
C PRO A 139 31.15 -22.36 15.81
N LYS A 140 31.84 -22.39 16.97
CA LYS A 140 31.18 -22.49 18.29
C LYS A 140 30.61 -21.16 18.79
N ASP A 141 31.29 -20.05 18.54
CA ASP A 141 30.80 -18.71 18.92
C ASP A 141 29.71 -18.21 17.97
N GLN A 142 29.76 -18.66 16.70
CA GLN A 142 28.75 -18.37 15.69
C GLN A 142 27.37 -18.92 16.11
N ALA A 143 27.27 -20.16 16.59
CA ALA A 143 26.01 -20.75 17.04
C ALA A 143 25.41 -20.02 18.25
N ARG A 144 26.26 -19.60 19.19
CA ARG A 144 25.81 -18.97 20.45
C ARG A 144 25.33 -17.54 20.23
N ILE A 145 25.99 -16.78 19.37
CA ILE A 145 25.55 -15.42 18.97
C ILE A 145 24.33 -15.48 18.06
N ARG A 146 24.24 -16.48 17.17
CA ARG A 146 23.09 -16.70 16.27
C ARG A 146 21.82 -17.03 17.05
N ILE A 147 21.91 -17.78 18.14
CA ILE A 147 20.79 -18.02 19.06
C ILE A 147 20.52 -16.76 19.89
N PHE A 148 21.52 -16.14 20.52
CA PHE A 148 21.32 -14.98 21.40
C PHE A 148 20.72 -13.75 20.70
N ARG A 149 21.10 -13.45 19.45
CA ARG A 149 20.50 -12.37 18.65
C ARG A 149 19.17 -12.75 18.01
N ALA A 150 18.97 -14.02 17.67
CA ALA A 150 17.69 -14.49 17.15
C ALA A 150 16.61 -14.60 18.24
N ASP A 151 16.99 -14.79 19.51
CA ASP A 151 16.07 -15.10 20.60
C ASP A 151 15.64 -13.86 21.42
N GLY A 152 16.48 -12.82 21.49
CA GLY A 152 16.31 -11.73 22.46
C GLY A 152 15.21 -10.71 22.17
N LEU A 153 15.17 -10.11 20.98
CA LEU A 153 14.34 -8.91 20.71
C LEU A 153 13.74 -8.85 19.30
N ASP A 154 14.35 -9.52 18.31
CA ASP A 154 14.00 -9.27 16.90
C ASP A 154 13.05 -10.30 16.27
N LYS A 155 13.09 -11.59 16.63
CA LYS A 155 12.25 -12.60 15.94
C LYS A 155 10.75 -12.36 16.11
N LEU A 156 10.33 -11.94 17.30
CA LEU A 156 8.92 -11.74 17.63
C LEU A 156 8.36 -10.48 16.96
N ASP A 157 9.11 -9.38 16.98
CA ASP A 157 8.66 -8.13 16.36
C ASP A 157 8.85 -8.13 14.83
N LEU A 158 9.91 -8.74 14.30
CA LEU A 158 10.09 -8.89 12.85
C LEU A 158 9.01 -9.78 12.23
N ASN A 159 8.58 -10.84 12.93
CA ASN A 159 7.48 -11.69 12.46
C ASN A 159 6.15 -10.92 12.43
N ARG A 160 5.90 -10.07 13.44
CA ARG A 160 4.73 -9.16 13.43
C ARG A 160 4.80 -8.16 12.29
N VAL A 161 5.95 -7.54 12.06
CA VAL A 161 6.17 -6.58 10.97
C VAL A 161 5.99 -7.23 9.61
N THR A 162 6.57 -8.42 9.39
CA THR A 162 6.44 -9.17 8.13
C THR A 162 5.01 -9.56 7.84
N ARG A 163 4.23 -9.92 8.88
CA ARG A 163 2.79 -10.18 8.74
C ARG A 163 1.99 -8.89 8.51
N ALA A 164 2.41 -7.77 9.08
CA ALA A 164 1.72 -6.49 8.94
C ALA A 164 1.86 -5.91 7.52
N VAL A 165 3.02 -6.05 6.87
CA VAL A 165 3.28 -5.44 5.55
C VAL A 165 2.17 -5.75 4.53
N PRO A 166 1.82 -7.02 4.24
CA PRO A 166 0.77 -7.32 3.27
C PRO A 166 -0.61 -6.81 3.70
N ILE A 167 -0.88 -6.81 5.01
CA ILE A 167 -2.15 -6.33 5.57
C ILE A 167 -2.30 -4.83 5.31
N LEU A 168 -1.26 -4.03 5.55
CA LEU A 168 -1.29 -2.58 5.28
C LEU A 168 -1.57 -2.30 3.80
N ILE A 169 -0.94 -3.05 2.90
CA ILE A 169 -1.15 -2.89 1.45
C ILE A 169 -2.60 -3.24 1.06
N HIS A 170 -3.15 -4.33 1.57
CA HIS A 170 -4.54 -4.70 1.30
C HIS A 170 -5.54 -3.70 1.86
N VAL A 171 -5.33 -3.22 3.08
CA VAL A 171 -6.17 -2.18 3.69
C VAL A 171 -6.11 -0.90 2.86
N SER A 172 -4.92 -0.49 2.43
CA SER A 172 -4.73 0.67 1.55
C SER A 172 -5.51 0.54 0.24
N LEU A 173 -5.44 -0.62 -0.41
CA LEU A 173 -6.21 -0.89 -1.64
C LEU A 173 -7.72 -0.80 -1.39
N PHE A 174 -8.20 -1.36 -0.30
CA PHE A 174 -9.62 -1.32 0.04
C PHE A 174 -10.11 0.13 0.26
N LEU A 175 -9.33 0.95 0.97
CA LEU A 175 -9.62 2.37 1.17
C LEU A 175 -9.69 3.12 -0.17
N PHE A 176 -8.74 2.85 -1.07
CA PHE A 176 -8.71 3.45 -2.41
C PHE A 176 -9.95 3.09 -3.24
N PHE A 177 -10.28 1.80 -3.32
CA PHE A 177 -11.47 1.33 -4.03
C PHE A 177 -12.76 1.84 -3.42
N SER A 178 -12.81 2.10 -2.11
CA SER A 178 -13.98 2.75 -1.48
C SER A 178 -14.15 4.21 -1.89
N GLY A 179 -13.06 4.96 -2.06
CA GLY A 179 -13.12 6.38 -2.44
C GLY A 179 -13.42 6.61 -3.93
N LEU A 180 -13.02 5.67 -4.79
CA LEU A 180 -13.10 5.79 -6.25
C LEU A 180 -14.54 5.92 -6.81
N PRO A 181 -15.54 5.12 -6.38
CA PRO A 181 -16.94 5.29 -6.79
C PRO A 181 -17.53 6.64 -6.36
N VAL A 182 -17.20 7.11 -5.15
CA VAL A 182 -17.69 8.39 -4.62
C VAL A 182 -17.14 9.56 -5.42
N PHE A 183 -15.86 9.48 -5.81
CA PHE A 183 -15.24 10.47 -6.70
C PHE A 183 -15.91 10.48 -8.08
N LEU A 184 -15.99 9.31 -8.73
CA LEU A 184 -16.56 9.18 -10.07
C LEU A 184 -18.03 9.58 -10.15
N PHE A 185 -18.80 9.32 -9.08
CA PHE A 185 -20.19 9.75 -9.00
C PHE A 185 -20.34 11.27 -9.10
N ASN A 186 -19.43 12.04 -8.49
CA ASN A 186 -19.45 13.50 -8.55
C ASN A 186 -18.96 14.04 -9.90
N VAL A 187 -18.10 13.30 -10.61
CA VAL A 187 -17.56 13.74 -11.90
C VAL A 187 -18.52 13.43 -13.05
N ASN A 188 -18.90 12.17 -13.24
CA ASN A 188 -19.76 11.76 -14.36
C ASN A 188 -20.40 10.39 -14.12
N ARG A 189 -21.74 10.33 -14.25
CA ARG A 189 -22.53 9.10 -14.03
C ARG A 189 -22.21 7.97 -15.02
N THR A 190 -21.85 8.29 -16.25
CA THR A 190 -21.46 7.30 -17.27
C THR A 190 -20.14 6.63 -16.92
N VAL A 191 -19.12 7.42 -16.56
CA VAL A 191 -17.79 6.89 -16.17
C VAL A 191 -17.91 6.07 -14.89
N PHE A 192 -18.73 6.51 -13.94
CA PHE A 192 -19.07 5.74 -12.74
C PHE A 192 -19.63 4.35 -13.08
N ASN A 193 -20.63 4.26 -13.95
CA ASN A 193 -21.23 2.97 -14.32
C ASN A 193 -20.20 2.03 -14.98
N VAL A 194 -19.35 2.55 -15.87
CA VAL A 194 -18.28 1.76 -16.50
C VAL A 194 -17.28 1.23 -15.46
N ALA A 195 -16.84 2.07 -14.53
CA ALA A 195 -15.89 1.65 -13.50
C ALA A 195 -16.49 0.60 -12.55
N VAL A 196 -17.75 0.77 -12.12
CA VAL A 196 -18.44 -0.16 -11.22
C VAL A 196 -18.73 -1.50 -11.90
N THR A 197 -19.13 -1.49 -13.18
CA THR A 197 -19.34 -2.73 -13.94
C THR A 197 -18.05 -3.51 -14.11
N TRP A 198 -16.93 -2.84 -14.42
CA TRP A 198 -15.62 -3.48 -14.49
C TRP A 198 -15.18 -4.07 -13.14
N LEU A 199 -15.31 -3.30 -12.06
CA LEU A 199 -14.97 -3.77 -10.71
C LEU A 199 -15.85 -4.97 -10.30
N GLY A 200 -17.14 -4.92 -10.61
CA GLY A 200 -18.07 -6.03 -10.39
C GLY A 200 -17.67 -7.28 -11.16
N LEU A 201 -17.29 -7.14 -12.43
CA LEU A 201 -16.81 -8.25 -13.25
C LEU A 201 -15.54 -8.89 -12.66
N CYS A 202 -14.58 -8.09 -12.19
CA CYS A 202 -13.40 -8.58 -11.49
C CYS A 202 -13.75 -9.36 -10.22
N VAL A 203 -14.67 -8.85 -9.40
CA VAL A 203 -15.12 -9.52 -8.17
C VAL A 203 -15.85 -10.83 -8.47
N VAL A 204 -16.71 -10.85 -9.50
CA VAL A 204 -17.39 -12.07 -9.95
C VAL A 204 -16.39 -13.08 -10.50
N GLY A 205 -15.40 -12.64 -11.27
CA GLY A 205 -14.31 -13.49 -11.74
C GLY A 205 -13.52 -14.09 -10.58
N TYR A 206 -13.12 -13.26 -9.60
CA TYR A 206 -12.38 -13.70 -8.43
C TYR A 206 -13.16 -14.68 -7.56
N THR A 207 -14.44 -14.41 -7.30
CA THR A 207 -15.32 -15.34 -6.58
C THR A 207 -15.49 -16.63 -7.38
N CYS A 208 -15.70 -16.57 -8.69
CA CYS A 208 -15.77 -17.74 -9.55
C CYS A 208 -14.50 -18.60 -9.43
N PHE A 209 -13.30 -18.02 -9.58
CA PHE A 209 -12.03 -18.75 -9.40
C PHE A 209 -11.85 -19.32 -8.00
N THR A 210 -12.30 -18.60 -6.97
CA THR A 210 -12.18 -19.03 -5.56
C THR A 210 -13.15 -20.18 -5.24
N PHE A 211 -14.33 -20.19 -5.85
CA PHE A 211 -15.35 -21.24 -5.68
C PHE A 211 -15.23 -22.36 -6.73
N MET A 212 -14.45 -22.18 -7.80
CA MET A 212 -14.17 -23.19 -8.83
C MET A 212 -13.70 -24.54 -8.27
N PRO A 213 -12.87 -24.61 -7.21
CA PRO A 213 -12.48 -25.87 -6.58
C PRO A 213 -13.62 -26.61 -5.87
N ILE A 214 -14.71 -25.92 -5.53
CA ILE A 214 -15.88 -26.50 -4.84
C ILE A 214 -16.84 -27.16 -5.83
N PHE A 215 -16.89 -26.67 -7.08
CA PHE A 215 -17.79 -27.19 -8.11
C PHE A 215 -17.13 -28.23 -9.05
N TYR A 216 -15.79 -28.28 -9.09
CA TYR A 216 -15.04 -29.26 -9.88
C TYR A 216 -14.11 -30.10 -9.00
N PRO A 217 -14.58 -31.24 -8.45
CA PRO A 217 -13.73 -32.19 -7.73
C PRO A 217 -12.66 -32.92 -8.58
N ASN A 218 -12.60 -32.67 -9.90
CA ASN A 218 -11.70 -33.37 -10.84
C ASN A 218 -10.87 -32.40 -11.70
N SER A 219 -9.98 -31.62 -11.08
CA SER A 219 -8.94 -30.87 -11.80
C SER A 219 -7.56 -31.13 -11.17
N PRO A 220 -6.50 -31.40 -11.97
CA PRO A 220 -5.20 -31.88 -11.52
C PRO A 220 -4.33 -30.76 -10.94
N TYR A 221 -4.86 -30.04 -9.95
CA TYR A 221 -4.11 -29.12 -9.10
C TYR A 221 -4.14 -29.61 -7.64
N TYR A 222 -3.96 -30.93 -7.47
CA TYR A 222 -3.52 -31.47 -6.19
C TYR A 222 -2.08 -31.02 -5.95
N SER A 223 -1.95 -30.12 -4.98
CA SER A 223 -0.70 -29.62 -4.42
C SER A 223 0.17 -30.78 -3.89
N PRO A 224 1.51 -30.69 -4.03
CA PRO A 224 2.45 -31.66 -3.50
C PRO A 224 2.62 -31.45 -1.99
N LEU A 225 1.61 -31.82 -1.22
CA LEU A 225 1.69 -32.01 0.24
C LEU A 225 0.85 -33.24 0.66
N SER A 226 1.08 -34.35 -0.04
CA SER A 226 0.99 -35.71 0.51
C SER A 226 2.17 -36.52 -0.01
#